data_AF-A0A923W4I1-F1
#
_entry.id   AF-A0A923W4I1-F1
#
_cell.length_a   1.000
_cell.length_b   1.000
_cell.length_c   1.000
_cell.angle_alpha   90.00
_cell.angle_beta   90.00
_cell.angle_gamma   90.00
#
_symmetry.space_group_name_H-M   'P 1'
#
loop_
_entity.id
_entity.type
_entity.pdbx_description
1 polymer ?
#
loop_
_entity_poly.entity_id
_entity_poly.type
_entity_poly.pdbx_seq_one_letter_code
_entity_poly.pdbx_strand_id
1 'polypeptide(L)'
;GYLLDGNGNCAYITAYNQQIAIHPDGKNISVKDKTCLCTHMRNYNVWTCGSSAYRLKDTTRMLADGTYEGLSAEHIFRDYQFSVDNRVLLPA
;
A
#
# COMPACT_ATOMS: atom_id res chain seq x y z
N GLY A 1 1.46 -3.37 5.01
CA GLY A 1 1.80 -2.78 6.31
C GLY A 1 2.46 -3.83 7.20
N TYR A 2 3.46 -3.44 7.99
CA TYR A 2 4.13 -4.36 8.92
C TYR A 2 3.27 -4.62 10.15
N LEU A 3 3.24 -5.87 10.61
CA LEU A 3 2.68 -6.23 11.92
C LEU A 3 3.78 -6.00 12.96
N LEU A 4 3.73 -4.85 13.62
CA LEU A 4 4.73 -4.44 14.59
C LEU A 4 4.29 -4.84 16.01
N ASP A 5 5.26 -5.27 16.82
CA ASP A 5 5.08 -5.43 18.26
C ASP A 5 5.09 -4.07 18.99
N GLY A 6 4.91 -4.07 20.31
CA GLY A 6 4.92 -2.86 21.14
C GLY A 6 6.24 -2.08 21.14
N ASN A 7 7.32 -2.67 20.61
CA ASN A 7 8.62 -2.03 20.45
C ASN A 7 8.90 -1.61 19.00
N GLY A 8 7.91 -1.77 18.09
CA GLY A 8 8.06 -1.43 16.68
C GLY A 8 8.76 -2.49 15.83
N ASN A 9 8.99 -3.71 16.35
CA ASN A 9 9.65 -4.78 15.59
C ASN A 9 8.64 -5.66 14.83
N CYS A 10 9.02 -6.10 13.63
CA CYS A 10 8.24 -7.05 12.83
C CYS A 10 8.86 -8.45 12.90
N ALA A 11 8.23 -9.41 13.58
CA ALA A 11 8.80 -10.76 13.71
C ALA A 11 9.04 -11.46 12.36
N TYR A 12 8.20 -11.17 11.35
CA TYR A 12 8.38 -11.73 10.01
C TYR A 12 9.60 -11.14 9.29
N ILE A 13 9.88 -9.83 9.40
CA ILE A 13 11.01 -9.24 8.66
C ILE A 13 12.33 -9.81 9.13
N THR A 14 12.44 -10.05 10.44
CA THR A 14 13.59 -10.73 11.03
C THR A 14 13.77 -12.14 10.45
N ALA A 15 12.71 -12.95 10.45
CA ALA A 15 12.76 -14.31 9.89
C ALA A 15 13.04 -14.30 8.37
N TYR A 16 12.46 -13.36 7.63
CA TYR A 16 12.70 -13.18 6.20
C TYR A 16 14.16 -12.84 5.91
N ASN A 17 14.77 -11.92 6.66
CA ASN A 17 16.17 -11.55 6.48
C ASN A 17 17.12 -12.70 6.82
N GLN A 18 16.77 -13.54 7.81
CA GLN A 18 17.51 -14.77 8.08
C GLN A 18 17.45 -15.73 6.89
N GLN A 19 16.28 -15.88 6.26
CA GLN A 19 16.15 -16.70 5.04
C GLN A 19 16.89 -16.10 3.84
N ILE A 20 16.92 -14.78 3.68
CA ILE A 20 17.72 -14.10 2.65
C ILE A 20 19.22 -14.40 2.81
N ALA A 21 19.72 -14.43 4.04
CA ALA A 21 21.12 -14.77 4.29
C ALA A 21 21.47 -16.21 3.87
N ILE A 22 20.49 -17.13 3.92
CA ILE A 22 20.62 -18.53 3.51
C ILE A 22 20.37 -18.69 1.99
N HIS A 23 19.48 -17.86 1.43
CA HIS A 23 19.07 -17.84 0.01
C HIS A 23 19.37 -16.46 -0.62
N PRO A 24 20.66 -16.15 -0.89
CA PRO A 24 21.07 -14.83 -1.33
C PRO A 24 20.58 -14.45 -2.74
N ASP A 25 20.11 -15.42 -3.53
CA ASP A 25 19.46 -15.17 -4.82
C ASP A 25 18.01 -14.66 -4.69
N GLY A 26 17.48 -14.62 -3.47
CA GLY A 26 16.13 -14.13 -3.16
C GLY A 26 15.01 -15.05 -3.65
N LYS A 27 15.33 -16.26 -4.12
CA LYS A 27 14.34 -17.21 -4.64
C LYS A 27 13.99 -18.25 -3.58
N ASN A 28 12.79 -18.82 -3.71
CA ASN A 28 12.29 -19.91 -2.86
C ASN A 28 12.30 -19.61 -1.35
N ILE A 29 12.19 -18.33 -0.98
CA ILE A 29 12.15 -17.93 0.42
C ILE A 29 10.86 -18.43 1.07
N SER A 30 11.03 -19.21 2.13
CA SER A 30 9.94 -19.81 2.88
C SER A 30 10.09 -19.50 4.36
N VAL A 31 9.20 -18.67 4.89
CA VAL A 31 9.05 -18.41 6.32
C VAL A 31 7.75 -19.08 6.78
N LYS A 32 7.85 -20.24 7.45
CA LYS A 32 6.68 -21.07 7.80
C LYS A 32 6.11 -20.77 9.19
N ASP A 33 6.95 -20.27 10.08
CA ASP A 33 6.65 -20.06 11.51
C ASP A 33 6.18 -18.64 11.83
N LYS A 34 6.29 -17.71 10.86
CA LYS A 34 5.82 -16.33 10.97
C LYS A 34 4.88 -15.99 9.82
N THR A 35 3.88 -15.18 10.12
CA THR A 35 2.93 -14.65 9.16
C THR A 35 3.17 -13.16 8.98
N CYS A 36 3.33 -12.70 7.74
CA CYS A 36 3.23 -11.28 7.41
C CYS A 36 2.01 -11.05 6.54
N LEU A 37 1.17 -10.12 6.99
CA LEU A 37 0.01 -9.71 6.20
C LEU A 37 0.45 -9.23 4.82
N CYS A 38 1.59 -8.52 4.68
CA CYS A 38 2.12 -8.10 3.38
C CYS A 38 2.42 -9.28 2.43
N THR A 39 2.99 -10.38 2.93
CA THR A 39 3.34 -11.55 2.09
C THR A 39 2.09 -12.24 1.60
N HIS A 40 1.11 -12.44 2.48
CA HIS A 40 -0.17 -13.04 2.07
C HIS A 40 -0.97 -12.11 1.16
N MET A 41 -1.01 -10.81 1.46
CA MET A 41 -1.58 -9.79 0.57
C MET A 41 -1.00 -9.87 -0.83
N ARG A 42 0.34 -9.91 -0.95
CA ARG A 42 1.02 -10.08 -2.24
C ARG A 42 0.63 -11.40 -2.92
N ASN A 43 0.69 -12.52 -2.20
CA ASN A 43 0.45 -13.84 -2.78
C ASN A 43 -1.01 -14.04 -3.23
N TYR A 44 -1.96 -13.41 -2.54
CA TYR A 44 -3.39 -13.48 -2.87
C TYR A 44 -3.89 -12.26 -3.68
N ASN A 45 -3.01 -11.35 -4.10
CA ASN A 45 -3.37 -10.08 -4.75
C ASN A 45 -4.41 -9.27 -3.97
N VAL A 46 -4.39 -9.35 -2.64
CA VAL A 46 -5.30 -8.63 -1.75
C VAL A 46 -4.61 -7.35 -1.29
N TRP A 47 -5.25 -6.21 -1.53
CA TRP A 47 -4.78 -4.91 -1.07
C TRP A 47 -5.83 -4.33 -0.11
N THR A 48 -5.41 -3.93 1.09
CA THR A 48 -6.31 -3.21 1.99
C THR A 48 -6.52 -1.81 1.47
N CYS A 49 -7.76 -1.51 1.13
CA CYS A 49 -8.22 -0.15 0.89
C CYS A 49 -8.61 0.48 2.24
N GLY A 50 -8.22 1.73 2.47
CA GLY A 50 -8.72 2.47 3.64
C GLY A 50 -10.23 2.72 3.56
N SER A 51 -10.87 3.06 4.68
CA SER A 51 -12.31 3.34 4.75
C SER A 51 -12.78 4.42 3.76
N SER A 52 -11.90 5.35 3.39
CA SER A 52 -12.17 6.43 2.45
C SER A 52 -11.94 6.08 0.98
N ALA A 53 -11.63 4.81 0.64
CA ALA A 53 -11.34 4.44 -0.75
C ALA A 53 -12.49 4.70 -1.73
N TYR A 54 -13.74 4.69 -1.25
CA TYR A 54 -14.91 5.05 -2.06
C TYR A 54 -14.88 6.50 -2.60
N ARG A 55 -14.07 7.37 -1.98
CA ARG A 55 -13.93 8.80 -2.34
C ARG A 55 -12.95 9.03 -3.49
N LEU A 56 -12.20 8.02 -3.93
CA LEU A 56 -11.22 8.17 -5.03
C LEU A 56 -11.88 8.65 -6.34
N LYS A 57 -13.16 8.31 -6.56
CA LYS A 57 -13.92 8.83 -7.71
C LYS A 57 -14.15 10.35 -7.64
N ASP A 58 -14.13 10.90 -6.43
CA ASP A 58 -14.38 12.33 -6.19
C ASP A 58 -13.09 13.15 -6.32
N THR A 59 -11.91 12.52 -6.32
CA THR A 59 -10.59 13.20 -6.41
C THR A 59 -10.12 13.42 -7.85
N THR A 60 -10.89 12.97 -8.84
CA THR A 60 -10.58 13.11 -10.27
C THR A 60 -11.82 13.59 -11.03
N ARG A 61 -11.62 14.11 -12.24
CA ARG A 61 -12.72 14.56 -13.11
C ARG A 61 -12.99 13.52 -14.19
N MET A 62 -14.27 13.37 -14.52
CA MET A 62 -14.68 12.64 -15.72
C MET A 62 -14.47 13.55 -16.94
N LEU A 63 -13.78 13.02 -17.95
CA LEU A 63 -13.52 13.66 -19.22
C LEU A 63 -14.75 13.58 -20.13
N ALA A 64 -14.75 14.39 -21.19
CA ALA A 64 -15.87 14.47 -22.13
C ALA A 64 -16.17 13.13 -22.85
N ASP A 65 -15.19 12.24 -22.93
CA ASP A 65 -15.32 10.90 -23.50
C ASP A 65 -15.82 9.84 -22.50
N GLY A 66 -16.12 10.23 -21.26
CA GLY A 66 -16.60 9.36 -20.19
C GLY A 66 -15.50 8.62 -19.41
N THR A 67 -14.23 8.85 -19.74
CA THR A 67 -13.10 8.32 -18.95
C THR A 67 -12.78 9.23 -17.75
N TYR A 68 -11.98 8.75 -16.80
CA TYR A 68 -11.52 9.58 -15.67
C TYR A 68 -10.08 10.03 -15.90
N GLU A 69 -9.78 11.26 -15.50
CA GLU A 69 -8.43 11.80 -15.57
C GLU A 69 -7.47 10.99 -14.69
N GLY A 70 -6.40 10.48 -15.31
CA GLY A 70 -5.29 9.86 -14.61
C GLY A 70 -4.42 10.91 -13.94
N LEU A 71 -4.39 10.93 -12.62
CA LEU A 71 -3.65 11.93 -11.84
C LEU A 71 -2.17 11.58 -11.77
N SER A 72 -1.32 12.61 -11.71
CA SER A 72 0.11 12.41 -11.47
C SER A 72 0.36 11.93 -10.03
N ALA A 73 1.48 11.22 -9.83
CA ALA A 73 1.90 10.82 -8.48
C ALA A 73 2.11 12.02 -7.56
N GLU A 74 2.59 13.16 -8.09
CA GLU A 74 2.75 14.40 -7.33
C GLU A 74 1.39 14.95 -6.86
N HIS A 75 0.38 14.96 -7.73
CA HIS A 75 -0.96 15.41 -7.36
C HIS A 75 -1.53 14.56 -6.22
N ILE A 76 -1.44 13.23 -6.35
CA ILE A 76 -1.88 12.29 -5.30
C ILE A 76 -1.12 12.57 -3.99
N PHE A 77 0.20 12.73 -4.06
CA PHE A 77 1.01 12.98 -2.86
C PHE A 77 0.64 14.29 -2.15
N ARG A 78 0.41 15.37 -2.90
CA ARG A 78 -0.01 16.65 -2.33
C ARG A 78 -1.40 16.58 -1.72
N ASP A 79 -2.34 15.87 -2.33
CA ASP A 79 -3.68 15.62 -1.77
C ASP A 79 -3.55 14.91 -0.40
N TYR A 80 -2.77 13.83 -0.32
CA TYR A 80 -2.52 13.14 0.96
C TYR A 80 -1.85 14.03 2.02
N GLN A 81 -0.95 14.93 1.63
CA GLN A 81 -0.19 15.77 2.55
C GLN A 81 -0.99 16.96 3.09
N PHE A 82 -1.86 17.56 2.26
CA PHE A 82 -2.48 18.85 2.55
C PHE A 82 -4.01 18.80 2.69
N SER A 83 -4.67 17.71 2.30
CA SER A 83 -6.13 17.62 2.40
C SER A 83 -6.58 17.46 3.85
N VAL A 84 -7.37 18.43 4.30
CA VAL A 84 -7.93 18.53 5.65
C VAL A 84 -9.45 18.68 5.57
N ASP A 85 -10.13 18.48 6.71
CA ASP A 85 -11.58 18.70 6.85
C ASP A 85 -12.46 17.93 5.84
N ASN A 86 -11.98 16.77 5.39
CA ASN A 86 -12.64 15.97 4.36
C ASN A 86 -12.90 16.74 3.04
N ARG A 87 -12.16 17.80 2.74
CA ARG A 87 -12.31 18.49 1.45
C ARG A 87 -11.63 17.69 0.34
N VAL A 88 -12.20 17.76 -0.85
CA VAL A 88 -11.62 17.18 -2.06
C VAL A 88 -11.23 18.33 -2.99
N LEU A 89 -9.95 18.41 -3.33
CA LEU A 89 -9.41 19.40 -4.24
C LEU A 89 -9.26 18.77 -5.62
N LEU A 90 -10.20 19.05 -6.51
CA LEU A 90 -10.15 18.54 -7.88
C LEU A 90 -8.93 19.12 -8.62
N PRO A 91 -8.33 18.34 -9.54
CA PRO A 91 -7.31 18.84 -10.48
C PRO A 91 -7.85 20.05 -11.25
N ALA A 92 -6.95 20.94 -11.70
CA ALA A 92 -7.31 22.16 -12.43
C ALA A 92 -7.99 21.85 -13.76
#